data_AF-A0A7C3M6Z1-F1
#
_entry.id   AF-A0A7C3M6Z1-F1
#
_cell.length_a   1.000
_cell.length_b   1.000
_cell.length_c   1.000
_cell.angle_alpha   90.00
_cell.angle_beta   90.00
_cell.angle_gamma   90.00
#
_symmetry.space_group_name_H-M   'P 1'
#
loop_
_entity.id
_entity.type
_entity.pdbx_description
1 polymer ?
#
loop_
_entity_poly.entity_id
_entity_poly.type
_entity_poly.pdbx_seq_one_letter_code
_entity_poly.pdbx_strand_id
1 'polypeptide(L)'
;MANLELIFKAKNYSDRETDLDYYIYFVRSIRTFQGETNPLSYWTEKAEDRFYPLKDNFEILQREYWKLTQDSPREQIKDLLWRTYDFSNSLLDLVRQTSNLISEYLKILEKEGLIPPIPLSITNSQASQISNFESAISSINSSLKKIRDTIDDLEKNSPLQIRDAELAIQNAQDNLTKKEDALSDAKEDLANCSIYAPFDGIISDVKVKKGDTVSSATVLATIVAKQKIAEITLNEIDVAKVKVDQKATLTFDALPDLTLTGKVIEVDTVGTVSQGVTSYGVKIALDSDDERIKPGMSVTAEIIVEAKVDVLTLPNSAIKSEGNLRYVQLIEAPEEIKNKLKIGTSIVLPKEVKIKNQSVEVGISNDTMTEILFGISEGDIVISSKISQQTQTTQTQNQFRIQIPGMGMPATQRR
;
A
#
# COMPACT_ATOMS: atom_id res chain seq x y z
N MET A 1 -44.60 -1.17 46.24
CA MET A 1 -45.56 -0.05 46.21
C MET A 1 -46.84 -0.32 47.01
N ALA A 2 -47.62 -1.37 46.72
CA ALA A 2 -48.91 -1.62 47.41
C ALA A 2 -48.82 -1.73 48.97
N ASN A 3 -47.79 -2.40 49.49
CA ASN A 3 -47.59 -2.52 50.95
C ASN A 3 -47.05 -1.25 51.61
N LEU A 4 -46.43 -0.35 50.84
CA LEU A 4 -45.84 0.91 51.32
C LEU A 4 -46.88 2.03 51.42
N GLU A 5 -47.93 1.94 50.61
CA GLU A 5 -49.05 2.90 50.65
C GLU A 5 -49.76 2.89 52.02
N LEU A 6 -49.76 1.75 52.72
CA LEU A 6 -50.31 1.61 54.07
C LEU A 6 -49.56 2.42 55.14
N ILE A 7 -48.31 2.82 54.88
CA ILE A 7 -47.50 3.65 55.79
C ILE A 7 -47.86 5.13 55.66
N PHE A 8 -48.41 5.55 54.51
CA PHE A 8 -48.70 6.95 54.19
C PHE A 8 -50.19 7.28 54.06
N LYS A 9 -51.08 6.28 54.10
CA LYS A 9 -52.54 6.47 53.99
C LYS A 9 -53.31 5.55 54.94
N ALA A 10 -54.02 6.13 55.91
CA ALA A 10 -55.14 5.48 56.59
C ALA A 10 -56.36 5.39 55.66
N LYS A 11 -56.96 4.20 55.51
CA LYS A 11 -58.12 3.98 54.61
C LYS A 11 -59.48 4.29 55.26
N ASN A 12 -59.60 4.33 56.59
CA ASN A 12 -60.84 4.65 57.31
C ASN A 12 -60.61 5.50 58.58
N TYR A 13 -61.69 6.05 59.16
CA TYR A 13 -61.66 6.87 60.38
C TYR A 13 -61.14 6.11 61.62
N SER A 14 -61.36 4.77 61.68
CA SER A 14 -60.78 3.86 62.69
C SER A 14 -59.31 3.50 62.41
N ASP A 15 -58.85 3.65 61.17
CA ASP A 15 -57.47 3.34 60.75
C ASP A 15 -56.54 4.55 60.94
N ARG A 16 -57.08 5.73 61.29
CA ARG A 16 -56.25 6.90 61.60
C ARG A 16 -55.31 6.65 62.77
N GLU A 17 -55.70 5.77 63.71
CA GLU A 17 -54.83 5.32 64.80
C GLU A 17 -53.61 4.51 64.33
N THR A 18 -53.53 4.12 63.06
CA THR A 18 -52.42 3.34 62.47
C THR A 18 -51.50 4.15 61.55
N ASP A 19 -51.81 5.43 61.32
CA ASP A 19 -50.98 6.34 60.51
C ASP A 19 -49.79 6.85 61.33
N LEU A 20 -48.60 6.83 60.72
CA LEU A 20 -47.39 7.37 61.33
C LEU A 20 -47.55 8.87 61.64
N ASP A 21 -48.22 9.61 60.74
CA ASP A 21 -48.52 11.04 60.89
C ASP A 21 -49.44 11.30 62.10
N TYR A 22 -50.43 10.42 62.33
CA TYR A 22 -51.36 10.53 63.44
C TYR A 22 -50.66 10.37 64.80
N TYR A 23 -49.75 9.40 64.92
CA TYR A 23 -49.00 9.21 66.16
C TYR A 23 -48.01 10.35 66.41
N ILE A 24 -47.29 10.80 65.38
CA ILE A 24 -46.35 11.93 65.47
C ILE A 24 -47.08 13.21 65.91
N TYR A 25 -48.23 13.50 65.29
CA TYR A 25 -49.10 14.62 65.63
C TYR A 25 -49.61 14.56 67.08
N PHE A 26 -49.96 13.36 67.56
CA PHE A 26 -50.49 13.20 68.91
C PHE A 26 -49.40 13.33 69.99
N VAL A 27 -48.23 12.73 69.81
CA VAL A 27 -47.09 12.83 70.75
C VAL A 27 -46.61 14.28 70.87
N ARG A 28 -46.77 15.10 69.83
CA ARG A 28 -46.51 16.54 69.85
C ARG A 28 -47.41 17.32 70.81
N SER A 29 -48.65 16.86 71.05
CA SER A 29 -49.62 17.54 71.90
C SER A 29 -49.38 17.36 73.41
N ILE A 30 -48.42 16.53 73.79
CA ILE A 30 -48.10 16.23 75.19
C ILE A 30 -47.38 17.41 75.86
N ARG A 31 -47.92 17.83 76.99
CA ARG A 31 -47.34 18.87 77.87
C ARG A 31 -47.06 18.24 79.23
N THR A 32 -45.97 18.64 79.88
CA THR A 32 -45.78 18.32 81.30
C THR A 32 -46.78 19.10 82.15
N PHE A 33 -47.09 18.61 83.36
CA PHE A 33 -48.04 19.25 84.30
C PHE A 33 -47.67 20.70 84.67
N GLN A 34 -46.40 21.09 84.46
CA GLN A 34 -45.90 22.45 84.68
C GLN A 34 -45.90 23.35 83.43
N GLY A 35 -46.41 22.87 82.29
CA GLY A 35 -46.77 23.73 81.15
C GLY A 35 -45.63 24.28 80.28
N GLU A 36 -44.35 24.11 80.62
CA GLU A 36 -43.29 24.91 79.98
C GLU A 36 -42.58 24.27 78.77
N THR A 37 -42.47 22.95 78.61
CA THR A 37 -41.88 22.35 77.37
C THR A 37 -42.40 20.93 77.09
N ASN A 38 -42.52 20.54 75.81
CA ASN A 38 -42.77 19.15 75.40
C ASN A 38 -41.43 18.38 75.44
N PRO A 39 -41.23 17.37 76.31
CA PRO A 39 -39.97 16.65 76.44
C PRO A 39 -39.64 15.78 75.21
N LEU A 40 -40.59 15.61 74.29
CA LEU A 40 -40.46 14.82 73.06
C LEU A 40 -40.29 15.69 71.81
N SER A 41 -40.23 17.03 71.96
CA SER A 41 -40.16 17.98 70.83
C SER A 41 -39.07 17.65 69.82
N TYR A 42 -37.86 17.34 70.30
CA TYR A 42 -36.72 16.94 69.47
C TYR A 42 -37.01 15.72 68.59
N TRP A 43 -37.66 14.70 69.15
CA TRP A 43 -37.95 13.45 68.44
C TRP A 43 -39.14 13.60 67.49
N THR A 44 -40.15 14.40 67.86
CA THR A 44 -41.31 14.70 67.00
C THR A 44 -40.93 15.56 65.80
N GLU A 45 -40.15 16.63 66.00
CA GLU A 45 -39.71 17.53 64.92
C GLU A 45 -38.87 16.77 63.89
N LYS A 46 -37.92 15.95 64.37
CA LYS A 46 -37.07 15.12 63.51
C LYS A 46 -37.85 14.06 62.70
N ALA A 47 -38.95 13.54 63.25
CA ALA A 47 -39.81 12.59 62.54
C ALA A 47 -40.70 13.30 61.50
N GLU A 48 -41.28 14.47 61.83
CA GLU A 48 -42.09 15.29 60.91
C GLU A 48 -41.26 15.75 59.71
N ASP A 49 -40.06 16.31 59.95
CA ASP A 49 -39.14 16.82 58.91
C ASP A 49 -38.78 15.76 57.87
N ARG A 50 -38.84 14.48 58.25
CA ARG A 50 -38.52 13.35 57.38
C ARG A 50 -39.76 12.73 56.73
N PHE A 51 -40.92 12.81 57.37
CA PHE A 51 -42.13 12.15 56.90
C PHE A 51 -42.68 12.78 55.62
N TYR A 52 -42.88 14.10 55.59
CA TYR A 52 -43.52 14.78 54.45
C TYR A 52 -42.70 14.70 53.15
N PRO A 53 -41.37 14.99 53.15
CA PRO A 53 -40.58 14.85 51.93
C PRO A 53 -40.54 13.41 51.40
N LEU A 54 -40.58 12.43 52.30
CA LEU A 54 -40.58 11.03 51.93
C LEU A 54 -41.92 10.60 51.33
N LYS A 55 -43.04 11.11 51.85
CA LYS A 55 -44.37 10.92 51.28
C LYS A 55 -44.45 11.48 49.85
N ASP A 56 -43.95 12.69 49.63
CA ASP A 56 -43.91 13.30 48.30
C ASP A 56 -43.07 12.46 47.32
N ASN A 57 -41.90 12.00 47.78
CA ASN A 57 -41.03 11.13 46.99
C ASN A 57 -41.71 9.79 46.64
N PHE A 58 -42.47 9.21 47.58
CA PHE A 58 -43.24 7.99 47.33
C PHE A 58 -44.27 8.19 46.20
N GLU A 59 -45.01 9.30 46.21
CA GLU A 59 -45.97 9.63 45.15
C GLU A 59 -45.30 9.83 43.79
N ILE A 60 -44.12 10.46 43.77
CA ILE A 60 -43.30 10.61 42.55
C ILE A 60 -42.90 9.24 42.00
N LEU A 61 -42.29 8.39 42.83
CA LEU A 61 -41.85 7.05 42.43
C LEU A 61 -43.03 6.17 41.98
N GLN A 62 -44.19 6.28 42.63
CA GLN A 62 -45.38 5.53 42.25
C GLN A 62 -45.89 5.93 40.86
N ARG A 63 -45.93 7.24 40.56
CA ARG A 63 -46.31 7.74 39.24
C ARG A 63 -45.35 7.31 38.15
N GLU A 64 -44.05 7.32 38.43
CA GLU A 64 -43.03 6.90 37.47
C GLU A 64 -43.06 5.39 37.22
N TYR A 65 -43.25 4.60 38.27
CA TYR A 65 -43.44 3.15 38.14
C TYR A 65 -44.61 2.80 37.21
N TRP A 66 -45.75 3.47 37.34
CA TRP A 66 -46.91 3.24 36.47
C TRP A 66 -46.72 3.69 35.02
N LYS A 67 -45.71 4.50 34.73
CA LYS A 67 -45.35 4.88 33.36
C LYS A 67 -44.44 3.87 32.68
N LEU A 68 -43.80 2.97 33.43
CA LEU A 68 -42.92 1.95 32.87
C LEU A 68 -43.73 0.84 32.20
N THR A 69 -43.20 0.37 31.08
CA THR A 69 -43.70 -0.78 30.31
C THR A 69 -42.56 -1.78 30.11
N GLN A 70 -42.87 -2.96 29.58
CA GLN A 70 -41.86 -3.97 29.26
C GLN A 70 -40.81 -3.48 28.25
N ASP A 71 -41.18 -2.51 27.39
CA ASP A 71 -40.32 -1.94 26.36
C ASP A 71 -39.60 -0.66 26.82
N SER A 72 -39.76 -0.25 28.08
CA SER A 72 -39.10 0.94 28.60
C SER A 72 -37.56 0.80 28.56
N PRO A 73 -36.82 1.89 28.27
CA PRO A 73 -35.36 1.85 28.23
C PRO A 73 -34.74 1.33 29.53
N ARG A 74 -33.72 0.47 29.41
CA ARG A 74 -33.03 -0.14 30.56
C ARG A 74 -32.50 0.90 31.55
N GLU A 75 -31.97 2.02 31.06
CA GLU A 75 -31.49 3.12 31.91
C GLU A 75 -32.61 3.77 32.72
N GLN A 76 -33.83 3.89 32.18
CA GLN A 76 -34.97 4.43 32.92
C GLN A 76 -35.45 3.47 34.02
N ILE A 77 -35.44 2.16 33.74
CA ILE A 77 -35.77 1.13 34.72
C ILE A 77 -34.71 1.11 35.85
N LYS A 78 -33.43 1.25 35.49
CA LYS A 78 -32.30 1.29 36.42
C LYS A 78 -32.34 2.52 37.32
N ASP A 79 -32.56 3.70 36.76
CA ASP A 79 -32.72 4.94 37.53
C ASP A 79 -33.86 4.82 38.56
N LEU A 80 -35.03 4.33 38.12
CA LEU A 80 -36.16 4.13 39.02
C LEU A 80 -35.81 3.13 40.14
N LEU A 81 -35.12 2.03 39.82
CA LEU A 81 -34.70 1.03 40.79
C LEU A 81 -33.75 1.62 41.85
N TRP A 82 -32.76 2.41 41.42
CA TRP A 82 -31.81 3.06 42.34
C TRP A 82 -32.50 4.09 43.24
N ARG A 83 -33.36 4.93 42.68
CA ARG A 83 -34.14 5.89 43.47
C ARG A 83 -35.12 5.20 44.41
N THR A 84 -35.66 4.04 44.03
CA THR A 84 -36.49 3.20 44.90
C THR A 84 -35.67 2.58 46.04
N TYR A 85 -34.43 2.17 45.78
CA TYR A 85 -33.51 1.69 46.80
C TYR A 85 -33.18 2.79 47.82
N ASP A 86 -32.80 3.98 47.35
CA ASP A 86 -32.49 5.12 48.21
C ASP A 86 -33.71 5.54 49.03
N PHE A 87 -34.90 5.60 48.42
CA PHE A 87 -36.15 5.79 49.13
C PHE A 87 -36.38 4.73 50.21
N SER A 88 -36.13 3.44 49.94
CA SER A 88 -36.30 2.38 50.92
C SER A 88 -35.35 2.50 52.12
N ASN A 89 -34.14 3.05 51.91
CA ASN A 89 -33.21 3.37 52.99
C ASN A 89 -33.73 4.51 53.86
N SER A 90 -34.19 5.60 53.24
CA SER A 90 -34.76 6.75 53.96
C SER A 90 -36.03 6.36 54.74
N LEU A 91 -36.85 5.48 54.18
CA LEU A 91 -38.04 4.96 54.85
C LEU A 91 -37.69 4.06 56.04
N LEU A 92 -36.70 3.19 55.91
CA LEU A 92 -36.23 2.37 57.03
C LEU A 92 -35.73 3.24 58.19
N ASP A 93 -35.02 4.32 57.87
CA ASP A 93 -34.51 5.27 58.86
C ASP A 93 -35.63 6.05 59.55
N LEU A 94 -36.67 6.44 58.82
CA LEU A 94 -37.87 7.06 59.39
C LEU A 94 -38.58 6.10 60.36
N VAL A 95 -38.81 4.85 59.95
CA VAL A 95 -39.49 3.84 60.78
C VAL A 95 -38.69 3.56 62.07
N ARG A 96 -37.37 3.48 61.99
CA ARG A 96 -36.50 3.37 63.17
C ARG A 96 -36.58 4.58 64.09
N GLN A 97 -36.60 5.78 63.54
CA GLN A 97 -36.77 7.01 64.33
C GLN A 97 -38.12 7.04 65.05
N THR A 98 -39.19 6.58 64.41
CA THR A 98 -40.50 6.48 65.05
C THR A 98 -40.56 5.38 66.11
N SER A 99 -39.87 4.26 65.91
CA SER A 99 -39.70 3.22 66.93
C SER A 99 -38.96 3.76 68.18
N ASN A 100 -37.92 4.56 67.96
CA ASN A 100 -37.21 5.26 69.04
C ASN A 100 -38.11 6.27 69.76
N LEU A 101 -38.91 7.06 69.03
CA LEU A 101 -39.86 8.01 69.61
C LEU A 101 -40.87 7.31 70.55
N ILE A 102 -41.46 6.19 70.11
CA ILE A 102 -42.37 5.39 70.97
C ILE A 102 -41.64 4.90 72.21
N SER A 103 -40.42 4.38 72.04
CA SER A 103 -39.63 3.84 73.15
C SER A 103 -39.30 4.91 74.18
N GLU A 104 -38.90 6.11 73.74
CA GLU A 104 -38.63 7.24 74.64
C GLU A 104 -39.90 7.77 75.30
N TYR A 105 -41.03 7.81 74.58
CA TYR A 105 -42.33 8.17 75.14
C TYR A 105 -42.72 7.24 76.32
N LEU A 106 -42.64 5.93 76.11
CA LEU A 106 -42.97 4.94 77.15
C LEU A 106 -42.06 5.06 78.38
N LYS A 107 -40.75 5.32 78.18
CA LYS A 107 -39.80 5.55 79.28
C LYS A 107 -40.15 6.79 80.11
N ILE A 108 -40.55 7.89 79.46
CA ILE A 108 -40.91 9.13 80.17
C ILE A 108 -42.18 8.92 81.00
N LEU A 109 -43.19 8.23 80.45
CA LEU A 109 -44.42 7.92 81.20
C LEU A 109 -44.11 7.11 82.47
N GLU A 110 -43.26 6.09 82.37
CA GLU A 110 -42.85 5.24 83.50
C GLU A 110 -42.07 6.02 84.55
N LYS A 111 -41.08 6.82 84.11
CA LYS A 111 -40.22 7.60 85.01
C LYS A 111 -40.96 8.69 85.78
N GLU A 112 -41.84 9.42 85.11
CA GLU A 112 -42.51 10.61 85.66
C GLU A 112 -43.90 10.31 86.25
N GLY A 113 -44.37 9.05 86.17
CA GLY A 113 -45.66 8.64 86.72
C GLY A 113 -46.86 9.32 86.05
N LEU A 114 -46.74 9.68 84.78
CA LEU A 114 -47.73 10.46 84.04
C LEU A 114 -48.91 9.59 83.59
N ILE A 115 -50.13 10.12 83.67
CA ILE A 115 -51.30 9.48 83.06
C ILE A 115 -51.17 9.63 81.54
N PRO A 116 -51.13 8.53 80.77
CA PRO A 116 -50.92 8.62 79.34
C PRO A 116 -52.16 9.24 78.66
N PRO A 117 -51.98 10.23 77.77
CA PRO A 117 -53.08 10.85 77.04
C PRO A 117 -53.75 9.93 76.01
N ILE A 118 -53.12 8.81 75.65
CA ILE A 118 -53.70 7.70 74.89
C ILE A 118 -53.63 6.40 75.70
N PRO A 119 -54.62 5.50 75.59
CA PRO A 119 -54.53 4.16 76.14
C PRO A 119 -53.25 3.44 75.71
N LEU A 120 -52.54 2.84 76.67
CA LEU A 120 -51.31 2.07 76.40
C LEU A 120 -51.53 0.91 75.42
N SER A 121 -52.75 0.39 75.30
CA SER A 121 -53.11 -0.61 74.30
C SER A 121 -52.93 -0.11 72.87
N ILE A 122 -53.26 1.16 72.60
CA ILE A 122 -53.09 1.79 71.28
C ILE A 122 -51.60 2.00 70.99
N THR A 123 -50.84 2.52 71.97
CA THR A 123 -49.39 2.70 71.85
C THR A 123 -48.66 1.37 71.60
N ASN A 124 -49.03 0.30 72.31
CA ASN A 124 -48.45 -1.02 72.13
C ASN A 124 -48.83 -1.64 70.77
N SER A 125 -50.04 -1.40 70.29
CA SER A 125 -50.47 -1.78 68.95
C SER A 125 -49.63 -1.09 67.86
N GLN A 126 -49.45 0.23 67.98
CA GLN A 126 -48.62 1.01 67.06
C GLN A 126 -47.14 0.58 67.10
N ALA A 127 -46.57 0.34 68.28
CA ALA A 127 -45.21 -0.18 68.42
C ALA A 127 -45.03 -1.50 67.65
N SER A 128 -46.01 -2.40 67.77
CA SER A 128 -46.00 -3.69 67.06
C SER A 128 -46.10 -3.49 65.54
N GLN A 129 -46.93 -2.56 65.06
CA GLN A 129 -47.04 -2.24 63.64
C GLN A 129 -45.75 -1.64 63.07
N ILE A 130 -45.12 -0.71 63.79
CA ILE A 130 -43.83 -0.12 63.39
C ILE A 130 -42.74 -1.20 63.30
N SER A 131 -42.69 -2.14 64.24
CA SER A 131 -41.76 -3.28 64.17
C SER A 131 -42.00 -4.17 62.94
N ASN A 132 -43.27 -4.42 62.60
CA ASN A 132 -43.64 -5.15 61.38
C ASN A 132 -43.23 -4.39 60.11
N PHE A 133 -43.44 -3.07 60.07
CA PHE A 133 -42.99 -2.23 58.95
C PHE A 133 -41.47 -2.23 58.83
N GLU A 134 -40.74 -2.11 59.94
CA GLU A 134 -39.27 -2.14 59.94
C GLU A 134 -38.76 -3.43 59.32
N SER A 135 -39.31 -4.57 59.76
CA SER A 135 -38.95 -5.89 59.25
C SER A 135 -39.26 -6.04 57.75
N ALA A 136 -40.44 -5.59 57.31
CA ALA A 136 -40.84 -5.64 55.91
C ALA A 136 -39.96 -4.75 55.02
N ILE A 137 -39.68 -3.51 55.44
CA ILE A 137 -38.82 -2.58 54.69
C ILE A 137 -37.38 -3.10 54.66
N SER A 138 -36.87 -3.64 55.76
CA SER A 138 -35.53 -4.23 55.82
C SER A 138 -35.36 -5.38 54.83
N SER A 139 -36.37 -6.24 54.70
CA SER A 139 -36.40 -7.33 53.71
C SER A 139 -36.42 -6.81 52.27
N ILE A 140 -37.26 -5.81 51.98
CA ILE A 140 -37.34 -5.15 50.66
C ILE A 140 -36.00 -4.51 50.31
N ASN A 141 -35.42 -3.75 51.24
CA ASN A 141 -34.14 -3.07 51.07
C ASN A 141 -33.01 -4.08 50.77
N SER A 142 -32.96 -5.18 51.52
CA SER A 142 -31.99 -6.27 51.27
C SER A 142 -32.15 -6.87 49.87
N SER A 143 -33.39 -7.01 49.39
CA SER A 143 -33.68 -7.53 48.05
C SER A 143 -33.28 -6.52 46.96
N LEU A 144 -33.62 -5.25 47.13
CA LEU A 144 -33.22 -4.17 46.21
C LEU A 144 -31.70 -4.00 46.15
N LYS A 145 -31.00 -4.12 47.29
CA LYS A 145 -29.54 -4.12 47.35
C LYS A 145 -28.95 -5.25 46.52
N LYS A 146 -29.46 -6.48 46.69
CA LYS A 146 -28.99 -7.63 45.90
C LYS A 146 -29.18 -7.43 44.40
N ILE A 147 -30.34 -6.88 43.99
CA ILE A 147 -30.61 -6.59 42.58
C ILE A 147 -29.61 -5.55 42.05
N ARG A 148 -29.40 -4.45 42.80
CA ARG A 148 -28.43 -3.41 42.46
C ARG A 148 -27.02 -3.98 42.31
N ASP A 149 -26.55 -4.70 43.32
CA ASP A 149 -25.22 -5.31 43.32
C ASP A 149 -25.04 -6.27 42.12
N THR A 150 -26.08 -7.03 41.78
CA THR A 150 -26.07 -7.94 40.62
C THR A 150 -25.99 -7.19 39.30
N ILE A 151 -26.75 -6.11 39.12
CA ILE A 151 -26.71 -5.29 37.90
C ILE A 151 -25.32 -4.64 37.75
N ASP A 152 -24.78 -4.06 38.82
CA ASP A 152 -23.47 -3.41 38.81
C ASP A 152 -22.34 -4.42 38.51
N ASP A 153 -22.44 -5.65 39.03
CA ASP A 153 -21.50 -6.74 38.75
C ASP A 153 -21.56 -7.18 37.27
N LEU A 154 -22.77 -7.37 36.73
CA LEU A 154 -22.97 -7.74 35.33
C LEU A 154 -22.45 -6.66 34.37
N GLU A 155 -22.69 -5.39 34.65
CA GLU A 155 -22.19 -4.27 33.82
C GLU A 155 -20.66 -4.19 33.83
N LYS A 156 -20.00 -4.51 34.95
CA LYS A 156 -18.54 -4.50 35.06
C LYS A 156 -17.88 -5.74 34.47
N ASN A 157 -18.43 -6.92 34.73
CA ASN A 157 -17.79 -8.18 34.40
C ASN A 157 -18.07 -8.64 32.96
N SER A 158 -19.22 -8.29 32.37
CA SER A 158 -19.53 -8.72 30.99
C SER A 158 -18.57 -8.17 29.94
N PRO A 159 -18.22 -6.86 29.94
CA PRO A 159 -17.25 -6.32 28.99
C PRO A 159 -15.84 -6.91 29.16
N LEU A 160 -15.44 -7.21 30.41
CA LEU A 160 -14.15 -7.82 30.71
C LEU A 160 -14.07 -9.25 30.14
N GLN A 161 -15.11 -10.05 30.33
CA GLN A 161 -15.16 -11.41 29.77
C GLN A 161 -15.12 -11.42 28.24
N ILE A 162 -15.83 -10.48 27.59
CA ILE A 162 -15.78 -10.32 26.13
C ILE A 162 -14.36 -9.95 25.69
N ARG A 163 -13.74 -8.97 26.35
CA ARG A 163 -12.36 -8.55 26.04
C ARG A 163 -11.34 -9.67 26.24
N ASP A 164 -11.50 -10.46 27.30
CA ASP A 164 -10.61 -11.59 27.57
C ASP A 164 -10.79 -12.71 26.53
N ALA A 165 -12.03 -12.96 26.09
CA ALA A 165 -12.32 -13.89 25.00
C ALA A 165 -11.75 -13.41 23.66
N GLU A 166 -11.87 -12.11 23.34
CA GLU A 166 -11.26 -11.50 22.15
C GLU A 166 -9.73 -11.62 22.17
N LEU A 167 -9.10 -11.34 23.31
CA LEU A 167 -7.66 -11.49 23.48
C LEU A 167 -7.22 -12.96 23.32
N ALA A 168 -8.01 -13.90 23.84
CA ALA A 168 -7.74 -15.33 23.68
C ALA A 168 -7.84 -15.77 22.20
N ILE A 169 -8.83 -15.26 21.45
CA ILE A 169 -8.95 -15.50 20.00
C ILE A 169 -7.76 -14.92 19.25
N GLN A 170 -7.37 -13.68 19.55
CA GLN A 170 -6.21 -13.04 18.92
C GLN A 170 -4.92 -13.85 19.17
N ASN A 171 -4.67 -14.27 20.41
CA ASN A 171 -3.52 -15.09 20.75
C ASN A 171 -3.53 -16.45 20.03
N ALA A 172 -4.71 -17.05 19.86
CA ALA A 172 -4.85 -18.30 19.12
C ALA A 172 -4.54 -18.12 17.61
N GLN A 173 -4.98 -17.01 17.02
CA GLN A 173 -4.68 -16.64 15.64
C GLN A 173 -3.18 -16.39 15.44
N ASP A 174 -2.55 -15.60 16.32
CA ASP A 174 -1.11 -15.33 16.26
C ASP A 174 -0.29 -16.63 16.37
N ASN A 175 -0.74 -17.58 17.19
CA ASN A 175 -0.10 -18.89 17.29
C ASN A 175 -0.31 -19.75 16.05
N LEU A 176 -1.47 -19.66 15.39
CA LEU A 176 -1.73 -20.35 14.13
C LEU A 176 -0.77 -19.85 13.04
N THR A 177 -0.67 -18.53 12.86
CA THR A 177 0.25 -17.91 11.88
C THR A 177 1.69 -18.36 12.11
N LYS A 178 2.18 -18.33 13.36
CA LYS A 178 3.54 -18.83 13.68
C LYS A 178 3.75 -20.30 13.31
N LYS A 179 2.72 -21.13 13.42
CA LYS A 179 2.79 -22.56 13.05
C LYS A 179 2.73 -22.76 11.55
N GLU A 180 1.99 -21.91 10.83
CA GLU A 180 1.96 -21.89 9.37
C GLU A 180 3.30 -21.46 8.79
N ASP A 181 3.91 -20.40 9.33
CA ASP A 181 5.25 -19.94 8.96
C ASP A 181 6.28 -21.05 9.18
N ALA A 182 6.30 -21.65 10.37
CA ALA A 182 7.21 -22.77 10.67
C ALA A 182 6.99 -23.99 9.76
N LEU A 183 5.74 -24.24 9.31
CA LEU A 183 5.44 -25.29 8.34
C LEU A 183 5.95 -24.92 6.95
N SER A 184 5.85 -23.65 6.56
CA SER A 184 6.39 -23.14 5.30
C SER A 184 7.91 -23.29 5.28
N ASP A 185 8.60 -22.82 6.32
CA ASP A 185 10.05 -22.94 6.46
C ASP A 185 10.49 -24.40 6.39
N ALA A 186 9.83 -25.30 7.11
CA ALA A 186 10.15 -26.73 7.10
C ALA A 186 9.92 -27.37 5.72
N LYS A 187 8.95 -26.89 4.92
CA LYS A 187 8.74 -27.34 3.55
C LYS A 187 9.83 -26.83 2.62
N GLU A 188 10.27 -25.60 2.78
CA GLU A 188 11.37 -25.02 2.02
C GLU A 188 12.69 -25.75 2.33
N ASP A 189 12.98 -26.02 3.60
CA ASP A 189 14.14 -26.82 4.03
C ASP A 189 14.12 -28.23 3.41
N LEU A 190 12.94 -28.87 3.37
CA LEU A 190 12.78 -30.16 2.72
C LEU A 190 13.00 -30.08 1.20
N ALA A 191 12.49 -29.04 0.55
CA ALA A 191 12.71 -28.80 -0.87
C ALA A 191 14.20 -28.58 -1.16
N ASN A 192 14.91 -27.83 -0.29
CA ASN A 192 16.34 -27.56 -0.38
C ASN A 192 17.22 -28.81 -0.20
N CYS A 193 16.68 -29.92 0.34
CA CYS A 193 17.38 -31.21 0.36
C CYS A 193 17.54 -31.83 -1.04
N SER A 194 16.75 -31.38 -2.03
CA SER A 194 16.83 -31.80 -3.43
C SER A 194 17.30 -30.63 -4.28
N ILE A 195 18.55 -30.69 -4.74
CA ILE A 195 19.17 -29.61 -5.50
C ILE A 195 18.97 -29.85 -6.99
N TYR A 196 18.37 -28.87 -7.66
CA TYR A 196 18.12 -28.87 -9.10
C TYR A 196 19.05 -27.89 -9.82
N ALA A 197 19.28 -28.11 -11.11
CA ALA A 197 20.01 -27.15 -11.93
C ALA A 197 19.16 -25.86 -12.09
N PRO A 198 19.73 -24.67 -11.85
CA PRO A 198 19.00 -23.41 -12.02
C PRO A 198 18.71 -23.06 -13.49
N PHE A 199 19.42 -23.69 -14.43
CA PHE A 199 19.22 -23.53 -15.87
C PHE A 199 19.77 -24.74 -16.65
N ASP A 200 19.37 -24.86 -17.92
CA ASP A 200 19.86 -25.89 -18.84
C ASP A 200 21.33 -25.68 -19.21
N GLY A 201 22.16 -26.70 -19.03
CA GLY A 201 23.60 -26.59 -19.30
C GLY A 201 24.34 -27.91 -19.38
N ILE A 202 25.66 -27.83 -19.37
CA ILE A 202 26.56 -28.98 -19.25
C ILE A 202 27.31 -28.84 -17.92
N ILE A 203 27.40 -29.92 -17.17
CA ILE A 203 28.20 -29.95 -15.94
C ILE A 203 29.67 -29.96 -16.32
N SER A 204 30.38 -28.90 -15.94
CA SER A 204 31.82 -28.73 -16.18
C SER A 204 32.66 -29.44 -15.14
N ASP A 205 32.24 -29.36 -13.87
CA ASP A 205 32.95 -29.95 -12.74
C ASP A 205 31.97 -30.38 -11.63
N VAL A 206 32.28 -31.48 -10.95
CA VAL A 206 31.54 -31.99 -9.79
C VAL A 206 32.53 -32.16 -8.64
N LYS A 207 32.36 -31.34 -7.59
CA LYS A 207 33.33 -31.22 -6.50
C LYS A 207 33.04 -32.12 -5.31
N VAL A 208 31.88 -32.77 -5.29
CA VAL A 208 31.40 -33.60 -4.18
C VAL A 208 31.12 -35.03 -4.63
N LYS A 209 31.27 -35.98 -3.72
CA LYS A 209 30.97 -37.40 -3.93
C LYS A 209 29.89 -37.85 -2.96
N LYS A 210 29.22 -38.96 -3.32
CA LYS A 210 28.21 -39.58 -2.46
C LYS A 210 28.85 -39.97 -1.12
N GLY A 211 28.29 -39.47 -0.02
CA GLY A 211 28.78 -39.70 1.34
C GLY A 211 29.61 -38.54 1.92
N ASP A 212 29.94 -37.53 1.11
CA ASP A 212 30.61 -36.34 1.61
C ASP A 212 29.66 -35.48 2.46
N THR A 213 30.16 -34.93 3.55
CA THR A 213 29.45 -33.93 4.35
C THR A 213 29.60 -32.56 3.67
N VAL A 214 28.47 -31.91 3.39
CA VAL A 214 28.42 -30.59 2.75
C VAL A 214 27.72 -29.57 3.64
N SER A 215 28.05 -28.30 3.46
CA SER A 215 27.36 -27.17 4.09
C SER A 215 26.67 -26.30 3.03
N SER A 216 25.84 -25.35 3.46
CA SER A 216 25.16 -24.39 2.57
C SER A 216 26.11 -23.56 1.70
N ALA A 217 27.38 -23.39 2.11
CA ALA A 217 28.39 -22.67 1.34
C ALA A 217 29.19 -23.57 0.37
N THR A 218 28.94 -24.88 0.36
CA THR A 218 29.72 -25.83 -0.44
C THR A 218 29.22 -25.84 -1.88
N VAL A 219 30.09 -25.52 -2.83
CA VAL A 219 29.79 -25.63 -4.26
C VAL A 219 29.79 -27.12 -4.66
N LEU A 220 28.62 -27.65 -5.03
CA LEU A 220 28.50 -29.07 -5.41
C LEU A 220 28.96 -29.35 -6.84
N ALA A 221 28.53 -28.52 -7.79
CA ALA A 221 28.85 -28.66 -9.20
C ALA A 221 28.86 -27.28 -9.89
N THR A 222 29.58 -27.19 -11.00
CA THR A 222 29.59 -26.01 -11.87
C THR A 222 28.89 -26.36 -13.17
N ILE A 223 27.83 -25.63 -13.49
CA ILE A 223 27.06 -25.79 -14.74
C ILE A 223 27.41 -24.63 -15.65
N VAL A 224 27.73 -24.95 -16.90
CA VAL A 224 28.02 -23.98 -17.96
C VAL A 224 26.86 -23.98 -18.93
N ALA A 225 26.32 -22.79 -19.22
CA ALA A 225 25.26 -22.63 -20.20
C ALA A 225 25.76 -23.06 -21.59
N LYS A 226 24.90 -23.73 -22.37
CA LYS A 226 25.25 -24.16 -23.74
C LYS A 226 25.35 -22.99 -24.72
N GLN A 227 24.67 -21.89 -24.44
CA GLN A 227 24.61 -20.74 -25.34
C GLN A 227 25.88 -19.91 -25.22
N LYS A 228 26.63 -19.79 -26.33
CA LYS A 228 27.74 -18.84 -26.44
C LYS A 228 27.18 -17.43 -26.59
N ILE A 229 27.78 -16.49 -25.86
CA ILE A 229 27.42 -15.08 -25.88
C ILE A 229 28.66 -14.30 -26.33
N ALA A 230 28.48 -13.43 -27.32
CA ALA A 230 29.47 -12.43 -27.69
C ALA A 230 29.21 -11.14 -26.90
N GLU A 231 30.25 -10.63 -26.25
CA GLU A 231 30.21 -9.34 -25.57
C GLU A 231 30.95 -8.32 -26.41
N ILE A 232 30.25 -7.25 -26.79
CA ILE A 232 30.83 -6.14 -27.55
C ILE A 232 30.60 -4.82 -26.80
N THR A 233 31.43 -3.82 -27.08
CA THR A 233 31.30 -2.49 -26.50
C THR A 233 30.99 -1.46 -27.58
N LEU A 234 29.98 -0.62 -27.36
CA LEU A 234 29.60 0.46 -28.26
C LEU A 234 29.79 1.82 -27.59
N ASN A 235 29.96 2.87 -28.40
CA ASN A 235 29.99 4.26 -27.93
C ASN A 235 28.56 4.76 -27.62
N GLU A 236 28.46 5.97 -27.06
CA GLU A 236 27.19 6.57 -26.61
C GLU A 236 26.21 6.86 -27.76
N ILE A 237 26.72 7.09 -28.98
CA ILE A 237 25.91 7.44 -30.15
C ILE A 237 25.29 6.19 -30.78
N ASP A 238 26.06 5.11 -30.86
CA ASP A 238 25.67 3.88 -31.54
C ASP A 238 24.79 3.01 -30.64
N VAL A 239 25.10 2.93 -29.34
CA VAL A 239 24.26 2.18 -28.39
C VAL A 239 22.83 2.72 -28.33
N ALA A 240 22.63 4.03 -28.52
CA ALA A 240 21.31 4.66 -28.51
C ALA A 240 20.37 4.14 -29.61
N LYS A 241 20.93 3.56 -30.67
CA LYS A 241 20.17 2.97 -31.79
C LYS A 241 19.94 1.47 -31.62
N VAL A 242 20.73 0.83 -30.76
CA VAL A 242 20.67 -0.61 -30.53
C VAL A 242 19.55 -0.94 -29.55
N LYS A 243 18.79 -1.98 -29.86
CA LYS A 243 17.70 -2.50 -29.02
C LYS A 243 17.84 -3.99 -28.85
N VAL A 244 17.39 -4.48 -27.70
CA VAL A 244 17.16 -5.91 -27.49
C VAL A 244 16.26 -6.41 -28.63
N ASP A 245 16.50 -7.65 -29.05
CA ASP A 245 15.80 -8.35 -30.12
C ASP A 245 16.32 -8.10 -31.55
N GLN A 246 17.22 -7.13 -31.77
CA GLN A 246 17.83 -6.90 -33.09
C GLN A 246 18.72 -8.06 -33.54
N LYS A 247 18.69 -8.35 -34.84
CA LYS A 247 19.54 -9.35 -35.48
C LYS A 247 20.94 -8.80 -35.71
N ALA A 248 21.93 -9.66 -35.55
CA ALA A 248 23.33 -9.34 -35.78
C ALA A 248 24.03 -10.44 -36.57
N THR A 249 25.01 -10.03 -37.36
CA THR A 249 25.95 -10.93 -38.04
C THR A 249 27.29 -10.84 -37.33
N LEU A 250 27.88 -11.98 -36.99
CA LEU A 250 29.15 -12.06 -36.27
C LEU A 250 30.21 -12.73 -37.14
N THR A 251 31.39 -12.14 -37.17
CA THR A 251 32.59 -12.67 -37.82
C THR A 251 33.73 -12.72 -36.81
N PHE A 252 34.64 -13.68 -36.97
CA PHE A 252 35.70 -13.95 -36.00
C PHE A 252 37.06 -13.78 -36.66
N ASP A 253 37.94 -12.98 -36.06
CA ASP A 253 39.26 -12.70 -36.62
C ASP A 253 40.10 -13.98 -36.81
N ALA A 254 39.93 -14.94 -35.91
CA ALA A 254 40.61 -16.23 -35.96
C ALA A 254 39.99 -17.23 -36.95
N LEU A 255 38.77 -16.98 -37.43
CA LEU A 255 38.00 -17.85 -38.32
C LEU A 255 37.35 -17.02 -39.44
N PRO A 256 38.14 -16.51 -40.41
CA PRO A 256 37.66 -15.56 -41.42
C PRO A 256 36.57 -16.12 -42.34
N ASP A 257 36.52 -17.45 -42.53
CA ASP A 257 35.49 -18.12 -43.34
C ASP A 257 34.21 -18.45 -42.56
N LEU A 258 34.14 -18.09 -41.26
CA LEU A 258 32.99 -18.37 -40.40
C LEU A 258 32.18 -17.10 -40.15
N THR A 259 30.94 -17.11 -40.61
CA THR A 259 29.94 -16.08 -40.32
C THR A 259 28.75 -16.72 -39.64
N LEU A 260 28.35 -16.18 -38.49
CA LEU A 260 27.20 -16.66 -37.73
C LEU A 260 26.19 -15.53 -37.52
N THR A 261 24.92 -15.91 -37.38
CA THR A 261 23.88 -14.97 -36.98
C THR A 261 23.64 -15.04 -35.47
N GLY A 262 23.18 -13.94 -34.92
CA GLY A 262 22.82 -13.83 -33.52
C GLY A 262 21.76 -12.78 -33.26
N LYS A 263 21.46 -12.60 -31.99
CA LYS A 263 20.41 -11.70 -31.51
C LYS A 263 20.86 -10.97 -30.26
N VAL A 264 20.62 -9.67 -30.20
CA VAL A 264 20.90 -8.85 -29.02
C VAL A 264 19.97 -9.28 -27.89
N ILE A 265 20.55 -9.74 -26.77
CA ILE A 265 19.80 -10.18 -25.58
C ILE A 265 19.88 -9.19 -24.42
N GLU A 266 20.92 -8.36 -24.38
CA GLU A 266 21.16 -7.41 -23.29
C GLU A 266 21.94 -6.21 -23.81
N VAL A 267 21.57 -5.03 -23.34
CA VAL A 267 22.28 -3.77 -23.55
C VAL A 267 22.41 -3.12 -22.18
N ASP A 268 23.63 -2.80 -21.77
CA ASP A 268 23.88 -2.17 -20.48
C ASP A 268 23.17 -0.81 -20.41
N THR A 269 22.49 -0.55 -19.30
CA THR A 269 21.83 0.75 -19.08
C THR A 269 22.80 1.80 -18.54
N VAL A 270 23.92 1.37 -17.97
CA VAL A 270 24.94 2.22 -17.37
C VAL A 270 26.24 2.05 -18.15
N GLY A 271 26.74 3.15 -18.72
CA GLY A 271 28.01 3.15 -19.44
C GLY A 271 29.21 3.12 -18.50
N THR A 272 30.29 2.49 -18.95
CA THR A 272 31.60 2.46 -18.27
C THR A 272 32.53 3.49 -18.89
N VAL A 273 33.09 4.38 -18.06
CA VAL A 273 34.05 5.40 -18.51
C VAL A 273 35.47 4.88 -18.34
N SER A 274 36.22 4.83 -19.45
CA SER A 274 37.66 4.50 -19.45
C SER A 274 38.43 5.57 -20.22
N GLN A 275 39.41 6.20 -19.57
CA GLN A 275 40.25 7.26 -20.16
C GLN A 275 39.43 8.43 -20.79
N GLY A 276 38.26 8.73 -20.23
CA GLY A 276 37.39 9.81 -20.71
C GLY A 276 36.47 9.43 -21.87
N VAL A 277 36.44 8.16 -22.30
CA VAL A 277 35.49 7.63 -23.29
C VAL A 277 34.46 6.76 -22.58
N THR A 278 33.16 7.00 -22.80
CA THR A 278 32.10 6.13 -22.26
C THR A 278 31.78 5.04 -23.25
N SER A 279 31.65 3.82 -22.74
CA SER A 279 31.29 2.65 -23.53
C SER A 279 30.18 1.88 -22.86
N TYR A 280 29.34 1.23 -23.65
CA TYR A 280 28.21 0.43 -23.18
C TYR A 280 28.38 -1.01 -23.66
N GLY A 281 28.24 -1.98 -22.75
CA GLY A 281 28.27 -3.39 -23.08
C GLY A 281 26.99 -3.82 -23.78
N VAL A 282 27.14 -4.66 -24.79
CA VAL A 282 26.04 -5.32 -25.49
C VAL A 282 26.34 -6.81 -25.58
N LYS A 283 25.37 -7.63 -25.18
CA LYS A 283 25.47 -9.09 -25.26
C LYS A 283 24.63 -9.61 -26.42
N ILE A 284 25.26 -10.41 -27.27
CA ILE A 284 24.65 -11.02 -28.44
C ILE A 284 24.69 -12.54 -28.26
N ALA A 285 23.51 -13.16 -28.22
CA ALA A 285 23.38 -14.60 -28.25
C ALA A 285 23.56 -15.12 -29.67
N LEU A 286 24.43 -16.11 -29.87
CA LEU A 286 24.59 -16.76 -31.17
C LEU A 286 23.39 -17.69 -31.43
N ASP A 287 22.85 -17.65 -32.66
CA ASP A 287 21.71 -18.51 -33.07
C ASP A 287 22.16 -19.98 -33.25
N SER A 288 23.45 -20.22 -33.48
CA SER A 288 24.03 -21.55 -33.67
C SER A 288 25.38 -21.67 -32.96
N ASP A 289 25.69 -22.89 -32.50
CA ASP A 289 26.95 -23.19 -31.84
C ASP A 289 27.93 -23.83 -32.84
N ASP A 290 29.17 -23.35 -32.87
CA ASP A 290 30.28 -23.91 -33.64
C ASP A 290 31.43 -24.25 -32.69
N GLU A 291 31.85 -25.52 -32.66
CA GLU A 291 32.87 -26.02 -31.74
C GLU A 291 34.24 -25.33 -31.88
N ARG A 292 34.51 -24.73 -33.05
CA ARG A 292 35.74 -23.99 -33.33
C ARG A 292 35.82 -22.69 -32.53
N ILE A 293 34.68 -22.11 -32.15
CA ILE A 293 34.61 -20.90 -31.35
C ILE A 293 34.95 -21.24 -29.89
N LYS A 294 36.00 -20.62 -29.36
CA LYS A 294 36.42 -20.74 -27.96
C LYS A 294 36.17 -19.44 -27.19
N PRO A 295 35.89 -19.52 -25.87
CA PRO A 295 35.79 -18.33 -25.03
C PRO A 295 37.06 -17.47 -25.13
N GLY A 296 36.87 -16.15 -25.17
CA GLY A 296 37.96 -15.16 -25.25
C GLY A 296 38.46 -14.84 -26.67
N MET A 297 37.86 -15.40 -27.72
CA MET A 297 38.15 -14.99 -29.10
C MET A 297 37.60 -13.59 -29.40
N SER A 298 38.33 -12.80 -30.19
CA SER A 298 37.85 -11.54 -30.74
C SER A 298 36.76 -11.78 -31.79
N VAL A 299 35.75 -10.93 -31.78
CA VAL A 299 34.58 -11.00 -32.67
C VAL A 299 34.23 -9.59 -33.15
N THR A 300 33.86 -9.48 -34.42
CA THR A 300 33.25 -8.29 -35.00
C THR A 300 31.76 -8.57 -35.20
N ALA A 301 30.92 -7.64 -34.77
CA ALA A 301 29.47 -7.77 -34.87
C ALA A 301 28.87 -6.62 -35.68
N GLU A 302 28.09 -6.96 -36.69
CA GLU A 302 27.26 -6.04 -37.47
C GLU A 302 25.81 -6.16 -37.00
N ILE A 303 25.34 -5.19 -36.21
CA ILE A 303 23.96 -5.17 -35.70
C ILE A 303 23.05 -4.46 -36.70
N ILE A 304 21.97 -5.13 -37.09
CA ILE A 304 20.94 -4.55 -37.96
C ILE A 304 20.03 -3.67 -37.11
N VAL A 305 20.27 -2.36 -37.17
CA VAL A 305 19.53 -1.35 -36.40
C VAL A 305 18.12 -1.13 -36.96
N GLU A 306 18.01 -1.03 -38.28
CA GLU A 306 16.75 -0.80 -38.99
C GLU A 306 16.83 -1.45 -40.37
N ALA A 307 15.71 -2.03 -40.83
CA ALA A 307 15.59 -2.62 -42.15
C ALA A 307 14.22 -2.27 -42.74
N LYS A 308 14.20 -1.84 -44.00
CA LYS A 308 12.98 -1.58 -44.77
C LYS A 308 13.04 -2.33 -46.10
N VAL A 309 11.91 -2.89 -46.48
CA VAL A 309 11.70 -3.55 -47.78
C VAL A 309 10.79 -2.69 -48.64
N ASP A 310 10.85 -2.85 -49.96
CA ASP A 310 10.02 -2.13 -50.94
C ASP A 310 10.14 -0.60 -50.84
N VAL A 311 11.38 -0.10 -50.80
CA VAL A 311 11.69 1.34 -50.74
C VAL A 311 12.48 1.81 -51.97
N LEU A 312 12.20 3.04 -52.42
CA LEU A 312 12.98 3.66 -53.48
C LEU A 312 14.31 4.16 -52.91
N THR A 313 15.43 3.65 -53.43
CA THR A 313 16.77 4.04 -52.98
C THR A 313 17.58 4.66 -54.10
N LEU A 314 18.39 5.65 -53.76
CA LEU A 314 19.42 6.19 -54.64
C LEU A 314 20.81 6.02 -54.01
N PRO A 315 21.86 5.81 -54.83
CA PRO A 315 23.22 5.91 -54.35
C PRO A 315 23.46 7.27 -53.70
N ASN A 316 24.20 7.28 -52.59
CA ASN A 316 24.49 8.51 -51.84
C ASN A 316 25.11 9.60 -52.74
N SER A 317 25.85 9.22 -53.79
CA SER A 317 26.46 10.15 -54.75
C SER A 317 25.46 10.91 -55.63
N ALA A 318 24.24 10.40 -55.80
CA ALA A 318 23.19 10.99 -56.62
C ALA A 318 22.45 12.14 -55.93
N ILE A 319 22.53 12.20 -54.60
CA ILE A 319 21.84 13.18 -53.76
C ILE A 319 22.80 14.35 -53.51
N LYS A 320 22.37 15.56 -53.86
CA LYS A 320 23.12 16.78 -53.65
C LYS A 320 22.49 17.59 -52.53
N SER A 321 23.33 18.32 -51.79
CA SER A 321 22.90 19.20 -50.71
C SER A 321 23.31 20.63 -51.06
N GLU A 322 22.37 21.56 -51.00
CA GLU A 322 22.63 23.01 -51.08
C GLU A 322 21.94 23.66 -49.88
N GLY A 323 22.76 24.02 -48.88
CA GLY A 323 22.25 24.39 -47.56
C GLY A 323 21.47 23.24 -46.91
N ASN A 324 20.25 23.54 -46.44
CA ASN A 324 19.35 22.55 -45.82
C ASN A 324 18.49 21.77 -46.85
N LEU A 325 18.59 22.09 -48.15
CA LEU A 325 17.79 21.42 -49.17
C LEU A 325 18.58 20.27 -49.80
N ARG A 326 17.98 19.07 -49.77
CA ARG A 326 18.47 17.91 -50.52
C ARG A 326 17.73 17.84 -51.85
N TYR A 327 18.46 17.69 -52.94
CA TYR A 327 17.88 17.59 -54.28
C TYR A 327 18.63 16.56 -55.11
N VAL A 328 17.95 16.06 -56.13
CA VAL A 328 18.50 15.17 -57.15
C VAL A 328 18.36 15.84 -58.51
N GLN A 329 19.19 15.43 -59.46
CA GLN A 329 19.16 15.97 -60.82
C GLN A 329 18.47 14.98 -61.75
N LEU A 330 17.23 15.29 -62.15
CA LEU A 330 16.46 14.48 -63.09
C LEU A 330 16.83 14.85 -64.53
N ILE A 331 16.85 13.82 -65.36
CA ILE A 331 16.99 13.97 -66.81
C ILE A 331 15.58 13.97 -67.42
N GLU A 332 15.15 15.11 -67.95
CA GLU A 332 13.92 15.21 -68.75
C GLU A 332 14.27 14.92 -70.22
N ALA A 333 14.08 13.67 -70.65
CA ALA A 333 14.32 13.22 -72.03
C ALA A 333 13.06 12.53 -72.62
N PRO A 334 12.88 12.54 -73.96
CA PRO A 334 11.83 11.77 -74.64
C PRO A 334 11.92 10.27 -74.33
N GLU A 335 10.78 9.57 -74.32
CA GLU A 335 10.67 8.12 -74.02
C GLU A 335 11.65 7.24 -74.83
N GLU A 336 11.95 7.61 -76.08
CA GLU A 336 12.92 6.92 -76.93
C GLU A 336 14.35 6.90 -76.38
N ILE A 337 14.73 7.93 -75.59
CA ILE A 337 16.02 8.03 -74.93
C ILE A 337 15.96 7.34 -73.57
N LYS A 338 14.88 7.53 -72.79
CA LYS A 338 14.69 6.86 -71.49
C LYS A 338 14.77 5.34 -71.60
N ASN A 339 14.13 4.75 -72.62
CA ASN A 339 14.14 3.30 -72.85
C ASN A 339 15.52 2.72 -73.21
N LYS A 340 16.48 3.56 -73.60
CA LYS A 340 17.87 3.16 -73.90
C LYS A 340 18.81 3.30 -72.70
N LEU A 341 18.36 3.94 -71.62
CA LEU A 341 19.17 4.19 -70.43
C LEU A 341 18.97 3.08 -69.40
N LYS A 342 20.07 2.46 -68.97
CA LYS A 342 20.09 1.51 -67.85
C LYS A 342 20.82 2.13 -66.67
N ILE A 343 20.47 1.69 -65.46
CA ILE A 343 21.17 2.06 -64.23
C ILE A 343 22.69 1.82 -64.42
N GLY A 344 23.51 2.82 -64.12
CA GLY A 344 24.98 2.75 -64.26
C GLY A 344 25.54 3.11 -65.65
N THR A 345 24.72 3.54 -66.61
CA THR A 345 25.20 3.93 -67.94
C THR A 345 25.79 5.35 -67.92
N SER A 346 27.05 5.51 -68.37
CA SER A 346 27.65 6.83 -68.62
C SER A 346 27.28 7.32 -70.01
N ILE A 347 26.54 8.43 -70.09
CA ILE A 347 26.15 9.03 -71.37
C ILE A 347 26.60 10.49 -71.46
N VAL A 348 26.99 10.89 -72.67
CA VAL A 348 27.12 12.31 -73.01
C VAL A 348 25.72 12.83 -73.29
N LEU A 349 25.23 13.75 -72.46
CA LEU A 349 23.90 14.32 -72.65
C LEU A 349 23.86 15.15 -73.95
N PRO A 350 22.91 14.90 -74.87
CA PRO A 350 22.65 15.79 -76.01
C PRO A 350 22.30 17.20 -75.53
N LYS A 351 22.66 18.24 -76.29
CA LYS A 351 22.40 19.66 -75.93
C LYS A 351 20.92 19.99 -75.70
N GLU A 352 20.00 19.15 -76.17
CA GLU A 352 18.55 19.33 -76.11
C GLU A 352 17.92 18.78 -74.81
N VAL A 353 18.67 18.04 -73.99
CA VAL A 353 18.15 17.42 -72.76
C VAL A 353 18.21 18.41 -71.59
N LYS A 354 17.08 18.62 -70.92
CA LYS A 354 16.99 19.52 -69.76
C LYS A 354 17.27 18.74 -68.48
N ILE A 355 18.11 19.31 -67.62
CA ILE A 355 18.36 18.81 -66.27
C ILE A 355 17.52 19.63 -65.31
N LYS A 356 16.65 18.96 -64.55
CA LYS A 356 15.83 19.58 -63.52
C LYS A 356 16.34 19.21 -62.14
N ASN A 357 16.64 20.20 -61.31
CA ASN A 357 16.89 19.97 -59.89
C ASN A 357 15.54 19.77 -59.20
N GLN A 358 15.33 18.58 -58.64
CA GLN A 358 14.12 18.21 -57.95
C GLN A 358 14.44 18.01 -56.48
N SER A 359 13.78 18.79 -55.61
CA SER A 359 13.92 18.64 -54.16
C SER A 359 13.38 17.27 -53.75
N VAL A 360 14.12 16.58 -52.87
CA VAL A 360 13.75 15.28 -52.33
C VAL A 360 13.76 15.28 -50.81
N GLU A 361 12.83 14.53 -50.24
CA GLU A 361 12.88 14.14 -48.83
C GLU A 361 13.45 12.74 -48.73
N VAL A 362 14.40 12.56 -47.82
CA VAL A 362 15.17 11.33 -47.68
C VAL A 362 14.89 10.68 -46.34
N GLY A 363 14.86 9.35 -46.34
CA GLY A 363 14.65 8.53 -45.16
C GLY A 363 15.95 7.94 -44.64
N ILE A 364 15.92 6.66 -44.28
CA ILE A 364 17.08 5.95 -43.77
C ILE A 364 18.20 5.92 -44.80
N SER A 365 19.45 5.96 -44.34
CA SER A 365 20.63 5.93 -45.21
C SER A 365 21.64 4.95 -44.64
N ASN A 366 22.29 4.19 -45.50
CA ASN A 366 23.47 3.40 -45.17
C ASN A 366 24.69 3.97 -45.92
N ASP A 367 25.84 3.31 -45.85
CA ASP A 367 27.09 3.81 -46.43
C ASP A 367 27.04 3.99 -47.95
N THR A 368 26.12 3.31 -48.64
CA THR A 368 26.07 3.27 -50.11
C THR A 368 24.81 3.89 -50.70
N MET A 369 23.68 3.74 -50.03
CA MET A 369 22.34 4.04 -50.52
C MET A 369 21.52 4.83 -49.49
N THR A 370 20.65 5.69 -49.99
CA THR A 370 19.70 6.49 -49.21
C THR A 370 18.28 6.25 -49.72
N GLU A 371 17.35 6.01 -48.80
CA GLU A 371 15.90 5.94 -49.06
C GLU A 371 15.37 7.32 -49.48
N ILE A 372 14.52 7.35 -50.49
CA ILE A 372 13.80 8.53 -50.94
C ILE A 372 12.32 8.39 -50.58
N LEU A 373 11.82 9.29 -49.74
CA LEU A 373 10.43 9.31 -49.28
C LEU A 373 9.53 10.12 -50.21
N PHE A 374 10.05 11.23 -50.73
CA PHE A 374 9.27 12.12 -51.59
C PHE A 374 10.16 12.85 -52.61
N GLY A 375 9.58 13.22 -53.74
CA GLY A 375 10.17 14.11 -54.74
C GLY A 375 10.47 13.44 -56.09
N ILE A 376 10.53 12.11 -56.15
CA ILE A 376 10.70 11.33 -57.39
C ILE A 376 9.88 10.04 -57.34
N SER A 377 9.59 9.47 -58.50
CA SER A 377 8.84 8.22 -58.65
C SER A 377 9.70 7.11 -59.26
N GLU A 378 9.26 5.86 -59.11
CA GLU A 378 9.88 4.73 -59.80
C GLU A 378 9.89 4.98 -61.32
N GLY A 379 11.05 4.73 -61.94
CA GLY A 379 11.27 4.98 -63.38
C GLY A 379 11.89 6.35 -63.69
N ASP A 380 11.99 7.27 -62.73
CA ASP A 380 12.72 8.53 -62.92
C ASP A 380 14.23 8.31 -63.07
N ILE A 381 14.84 9.00 -64.03
CA ILE A 381 16.27 8.87 -64.32
C ILE A 381 17.03 9.99 -63.61
N VAL A 382 17.85 9.61 -62.64
CA VAL A 382 18.65 10.52 -61.81
C VAL A 382 20.13 10.42 -62.18
N ILE A 383 20.80 11.58 -62.24
CA ILE A 383 22.25 11.66 -62.45
C ILE A 383 22.98 11.30 -61.15
N SER A 384 23.74 10.20 -61.16
CA SER A 384 24.52 9.75 -60.00
C SER A 384 25.92 10.37 -59.89
N SER A 385 26.51 10.83 -61.00
CA SER A 385 27.79 11.56 -61.03
C SER A 385 27.97 12.30 -62.36
N LYS A 386 28.83 13.35 -62.39
CA LYS A 386 29.24 14.06 -63.62
C LYS A 386 30.74 13.89 -63.82
N ILE A 387 31.15 13.48 -65.02
CA ILE A 387 32.57 13.38 -65.42
C ILE A 387 32.85 14.52 -66.41
N SER A 388 33.78 15.42 -66.08
CA SER A 388 34.23 16.49 -66.99
C SER A 388 35.57 16.08 -67.63
N GLN A 389 35.64 16.02 -68.96
CA GLN A 389 36.91 15.79 -69.67
C GLN A 389 37.67 17.12 -69.77
N GLN A 390 38.87 17.19 -69.16
CA GLN A 390 39.83 18.27 -69.41
C GLN A 390 40.54 18.01 -70.75
N THR A 391 40.40 18.91 -71.72
CA THR A 391 41.12 18.86 -72.99
C THR A 391 42.56 19.36 -72.80
N GLN A 392 43.55 18.50 -72.96
CA GLN A 392 44.97 18.88 -73.00
C GLN A 392 45.34 19.46 -74.37
N THR A 393 45.95 20.65 -74.41
CA THR A 393 46.58 21.24 -75.60
C THR A 393 47.99 20.68 -75.79
N THR A 394 48.25 20.09 -76.95
CA THR A 394 49.54 19.48 -77.33
C THR A 394 50.54 20.55 -77.81
N GLN A 395 51.72 20.64 -77.20
CA GLN A 395 52.89 21.34 -77.75
C GLN A 395 53.78 20.35 -78.50
N THR A 396 54.12 20.68 -79.75
CA THR A 396 54.92 19.87 -80.68
C THR A 396 56.41 19.93 -80.34
N GLN A 397 57.03 18.76 -80.29
CA GLN A 397 58.46 18.51 -80.06
C GLN A 397 59.32 19.02 -81.23
N ASN A 398 60.51 19.57 -80.91
CA ASN A 398 61.60 19.71 -81.86
C ASN A 398 62.82 18.92 -81.37
N GLN A 399 63.46 18.23 -82.31
CA GLN A 399 64.26 17.02 -82.12
C GLN A 399 65.67 17.24 -81.52
N PHE A 400 66.12 16.20 -80.83
CA PHE A 400 67.46 15.99 -80.31
C PHE A 400 68.55 15.95 -81.41
N ARG A 401 69.73 16.50 -81.09
CA ARG A 401 71.01 16.05 -81.66
C ARG A 401 72.02 15.82 -80.55
N ILE A 402 72.61 14.62 -80.55
CA ILE A 402 73.70 14.17 -79.68
C ILE A 402 75.02 14.43 -80.40
N GLN A 403 76.04 14.96 -79.73
CA GLN A 403 77.43 14.86 -80.18
C GLN A 403 78.42 14.75 -79.00
N ILE A 404 79.42 13.90 -79.21
CA ILE A 404 80.32 13.18 -78.28
C ILE A 404 81.46 14.08 -77.73
N PRO A 405 82.00 13.85 -76.51
CA PRO A 405 83.07 14.65 -75.93
C PRO A 405 84.48 14.14 -76.30
N GLY A 406 85.43 15.05 -76.55
CA GLY A 406 86.86 14.72 -76.52
C GLY A 406 87.82 15.70 -77.21
N MET A 407 88.76 16.22 -76.41
CA MET A 407 90.10 16.73 -76.76
C MET A 407 90.28 18.09 -77.47
N GLY A 408 91.10 18.94 -76.82
CA GLY A 408 92.07 19.81 -77.53
C GLY A 408 91.98 21.31 -77.28
N MET A 409 92.55 21.79 -76.17
CA MET A 409 93.25 23.11 -76.11
C MET A 409 94.41 23.14 -77.15
N PRO A 410 95.00 24.29 -77.56
CA PRO A 410 95.16 25.53 -76.78
C PRO A 410 95.08 26.88 -77.55
N ALA A 411 95.12 27.97 -76.76
CA ALA A 411 95.68 29.31 -77.03
C ALA A 411 95.12 30.11 -78.24
N THR A 412 94.91 31.43 -78.22
CA THR A 412 95.77 32.49 -77.69
C THR A 412 95.01 33.83 -77.84
N GLN A 413 95.14 34.69 -76.82
CA GLN A 413 95.29 36.15 -76.88
C GLN A 413 94.29 37.10 -77.59
N ARG A 414 93.91 38.10 -76.76
CA ARG A 414 93.79 39.55 -77.04
C ARG A 414 92.58 39.95 -77.90
N ARG A 415 91.77 40.93 -77.49
CA ARG A 415 92.13 42.21 -76.87
C ARG A 415 90.98 42.73 -76.02
#